data_AF-I6QLF5-F1
#
_entry.id   AF-I6QLF5-F1
#
_cell.length_a   1.000
_cell.length_b   1.000
_cell.length_c   1.000
_cell.angle_alpha   90.00
_cell.angle_beta   90.00
_cell.angle_gamma   90.00
#
_symmetry.space_group_name_H-M   'P 1'
#
loop_
_entity.id
_entity.type
_entity.pdbx_description
1 polymer ?
#
loop_
_entity_poly.entity_id
_entity_poly.type
_entity_poly.pdbx_seq_one_letter_code
_entity_poly.pdbx_strand_id
1 'polypeptide(L)'
;ICECITSAPFDAIDITREAIKDGADAVIAVGGDGTLHEVVNGFFCKGSPVHALDQGPDHSTALGLIPLGTGSDFARTFGWTNDPHEAIDRIVRGVKSKLDIGMMEGPDGNPHYFVNVADIHLSAKA
;
A
#
# COMPACT_ATOMS: atom_id res chain seq x y z
N ILE A 1 10.40 3.75 15.16
CA ILE A 1 9.47 4.36 14.18
C ILE A 1 10.32 5.21 13.27
N CYS A 2 10.30 4.94 11.96
CA CYS A 2 10.95 5.76 10.94
C CYS A 2 9.87 6.58 10.25
N GLU A 3 10.12 7.87 10.02
CA GLU A 3 9.21 8.76 9.30
C GLU A 3 9.84 9.12 7.96
N CYS A 4 9.10 8.94 6.87
CA CYS A 4 9.56 9.23 5.52
C CYS A 4 8.53 10.12 4.82
N ILE A 5 9.01 11.15 4.12
CA ILE A 5 8.17 12.08 3.37
C ILE A 5 8.43 11.85 1.88
N THR A 6 7.36 11.63 1.11
CA THR A 6 7.44 11.54 -0.34
C THR A 6 7.56 12.94 -0.96
N SER A 7 8.43 13.08 -1.95
CA SER A 7 8.71 14.35 -2.64
C SER A 7 8.25 14.33 -4.11
N ALA A 8 8.06 13.15 -4.69
CA ALA A 8 7.64 12.94 -6.05
C ALA A 8 6.76 11.67 -6.18
N PRO A 9 6.02 11.52 -7.31
CA PRO A 9 5.34 10.26 -7.61
C PRO A 9 6.31 9.09 -7.60
N PHE A 10 5.82 7.94 -7.15
CA PHE A 10 6.55 6.67 -7.03
C PHE A 10 7.55 6.57 -5.88
N ASP A 11 7.82 7.65 -5.14
CA ASP A 11 8.73 7.61 -3.97
C ASP A 11 8.27 6.60 -2.92
N ALA A 12 6.96 6.46 -2.70
CA ALA A 12 6.46 5.57 -1.66
C ALA A 12 6.72 4.09 -1.98
N ILE A 13 6.90 3.73 -3.26
CA ILE A 13 7.24 2.38 -3.69
C ILE A 13 8.62 2.00 -3.15
N ASP A 14 9.62 2.85 -3.41
CA ASP A 14 11.00 2.56 -3.05
C ASP A 14 11.21 2.67 -1.53
N ILE A 15 10.62 3.67 -0.88
CA ILE A 15 10.65 3.82 0.57
C ILE A 15 10.07 2.58 1.26
N THR A 16 8.91 2.11 0.81
CA THR A 16 8.26 0.91 1.36
C THR A 16 9.14 -0.32 1.18
N ARG A 17 9.73 -0.48 -0.01
CA ARG A 17 10.59 -1.63 -0.32
C ARG A 17 11.81 -1.69 0.58
N GLU A 18 12.48 -0.55 0.79
CA GLU A 18 13.64 -0.51 1.69
C GLU A 18 13.23 -0.74 3.15
N ALA A 19 12.10 -0.16 3.61
CA ALA A 19 11.60 -0.41 4.96
C ALA A 19 11.31 -1.91 5.22
N ILE A 20 10.74 -2.62 4.24
CA ILE A 20 10.51 -4.07 4.34
C ILE A 20 11.84 -4.83 4.43
N LYS A 21 12.80 -4.50 3.55
CA LYS A 21 14.14 -5.13 3.55
C LYS A 21 14.86 -4.95 4.87
N ASP A 22 14.72 -3.77 5.48
CA ASP A 22 15.26 -3.41 6.79
C ASP A 22 14.54 -4.09 7.96
N GLY A 23 13.50 -4.89 7.70
CA GLY A 23 12.82 -5.69 8.71
C GLY A 23 11.65 -5.00 9.40
N ALA A 24 11.03 -3.99 8.78
CA ALA A 24 9.85 -3.35 9.36
C ALA A 24 8.72 -4.36 9.62
N ASP A 25 8.13 -4.30 10.82
CA ASP A 25 6.93 -5.07 11.18
C ASP A 25 5.67 -4.53 10.50
N ALA A 26 5.64 -3.23 10.21
CA ALA A 26 4.53 -2.56 9.55
C ALA A 26 5.01 -1.35 8.73
N VAL A 27 4.35 -1.10 7.61
CA VAL A 27 4.44 0.14 6.84
C VAL A 27 3.06 0.80 6.86
N ILE A 28 3.01 2.05 7.33
CA ILE A 28 1.77 2.81 7.48
C ILE A 28 1.72 3.88 6.41
N ALA A 29 0.79 3.74 5.46
CA ALA A 29 0.50 4.77 4.47
C ALA A 29 -0.30 5.89 5.13
N VAL A 30 0.18 7.13 5.00
CA VAL A 30 -0.48 8.33 5.54
C VAL A 30 -0.81 9.25 4.36
N GLY A 31 -2.05 9.23 3.89
CA GLY A 31 -2.42 9.87 2.64
C GLY A 31 -3.73 9.37 2.03
N GLY A 32 -3.90 9.61 0.73
CA GLY A 32 -5.04 9.12 -0.05
C GLY A 32 -4.78 7.76 -0.73
N ASP A 33 -5.69 7.37 -1.61
CA ASP A 33 -5.58 6.07 -2.31
C ASP A 33 -4.36 5.98 -3.23
N GLY A 34 -3.87 7.11 -3.77
CA GLY A 34 -2.61 7.14 -4.54
C GLY A 34 -1.40 6.76 -3.70
N THR A 35 -1.29 7.29 -2.48
CA THR A 35 -0.23 6.93 -1.52
C THR A 35 -0.34 5.46 -1.14
N LEU A 36 -1.55 4.99 -0.83
CA LEU A 36 -1.79 3.58 -0.54
C LEU A 36 -1.39 2.67 -1.71
N HIS A 37 -1.72 3.08 -2.94
CA HIS A 37 -1.38 2.35 -4.15
C HIS A 37 0.13 2.22 -4.35
N GLU A 38 0.88 3.32 -4.18
CA GLU A 38 2.34 3.28 -4.25
C GLU A 38 2.94 2.39 -3.16
N VAL A 39 2.48 2.53 -1.91
CA VAL A 39 2.92 1.68 -0.79
C VAL A 39 2.68 0.20 -1.12
N VAL A 40 1.48 -0.18 -1.59
CA VAL A 40 1.16 -1.56 -1.99
C VAL A 40 2.12 -2.05 -3.07
N ASN A 41 2.41 -1.26 -4.09
CA ASN A 41 3.36 -1.68 -5.14
C ASN A 41 4.80 -1.85 -4.59
N GLY A 42 5.16 -1.14 -3.52
CA GLY A 42 6.41 -1.32 -2.79
C GLY A 42 6.55 -2.66 -2.06
N PHE A 43 5.43 -3.30 -1.70
CA PHE A 43 5.43 -4.66 -1.12
C PHE A 43 5.86 -5.75 -2.11
N PHE A 44 5.96 -5.42 -3.40
CA PHE A 44 6.30 -6.36 -4.45
C PHE A 44 7.51 -5.89 -5.26
N CYS A 45 8.24 -6.86 -5.81
CA CYS A 45 9.32 -6.65 -6.75
C CYS A 45 9.37 -7.84 -7.73
N LYS A 46 9.36 -7.56 -9.03
CA LYS A 46 9.44 -8.59 -10.09
C LYS A 46 8.44 -9.76 -9.91
N GLY A 47 7.20 -9.44 -9.55
CA GLY A 47 6.15 -10.47 -9.42
C GLY A 47 6.11 -11.19 -8.07
N SER A 48 7.02 -10.87 -7.14
CA SER A 48 7.12 -11.55 -5.84
C SER A 48 7.03 -10.56 -4.67
N PRO A 49 6.48 -10.97 -3.52
CA PRO A 49 6.55 -10.18 -2.29
C PRO A 49 8.00 -9.89 -1.89
N VAL A 50 8.23 -8.70 -1.36
CA VAL A 50 9.51 -8.32 -0.77
C VAL A 50 9.55 -8.85 0.66
N HIS A 51 10.70 -9.38 1.06
CA HIS A 51 10.94 -9.91 2.39
C HIS A 51 12.12 -9.18 3.04
N ALA A 52 12.13 -9.17 4.37
CA ALA A 52 13.25 -8.67 5.15
C ALA A 52 14.51 -9.48 4.87
N LEU A 53 15.66 -8.81 4.81
CA LEU A 53 16.94 -9.46 4.46
C LEU A 53 17.52 -10.26 5.62
N ASP A 54 17.31 -9.78 6.85
CA ASP A 54 17.89 -10.35 8.07
C ASP A 54 16.91 -11.22 8.87
N GLN A 55 15.69 -11.43 8.36
CA GLN A 55 14.66 -12.24 9.02
C GLN A 55 14.28 -13.46 8.17
N GLY A 56 13.77 -14.49 8.85
CA GLY A 56 13.28 -15.70 8.17
C GLY A 56 12.09 -15.44 7.25
N PRO A 57 11.75 -16.38 6.35
CA PRO A 57 10.66 -16.22 5.36
C PRO A 57 9.26 -16.05 5.99
N ASP A 58 9.11 -16.36 7.28
CA ASP A 58 7.86 -16.23 8.03
C ASP A 58 7.60 -14.78 8.49
N HIS A 59 8.58 -13.88 8.39
CA HIS A 59 8.39 -12.47 8.68
C HIS A 59 7.58 -11.81 7.58
N SER A 60 6.45 -11.20 7.95
CA SER A 60 5.57 -10.47 7.04
C SER A 60 5.30 -9.09 7.61
N THR A 61 5.64 -8.08 6.80
CA THR A 61 5.34 -6.69 7.09
C THR A 61 3.84 -6.43 6.91
N ALA A 62 3.20 -5.81 7.90
CA ALA A 62 1.80 -5.42 7.81
C ALA A 62 1.63 -4.08 7.08
N LEU A 63 0.50 -3.92 6.38
CA LEU A 63 0.07 -2.64 5.81
C LEU A 63 -0.89 -1.94 6.76
N GLY A 64 -0.61 -0.67 7.07
CA GLY A 64 -1.51 0.24 7.78
C GLY A 64 -1.93 1.42 6.91
N LEU A 65 -3.07 2.03 7.21
CA LEU A 65 -3.56 3.23 6.53
C LEU A 65 -4.08 4.24 7.55
N ILE A 66 -3.55 5.47 7.48
CA ILE A 66 -4.13 6.67 8.06
C ILE A 66 -4.66 7.51 6.90
N PRO A 67 -5.98 7.49 6.64
CA PRO A 67 -6.56 8.19 5.51
C PRO A 67 -6.48 9.71 5.72
N LEU A 68 -5.76 10.39 4.82
CA LEU A 68 -5.70 11.85 4.74
C LEU A 68 -6.08 12.28 3.32
N GLY A 69 -7.33 12.72 3.14
CA GLY A 69 -7.84 13.15 1.84
C GLY A 69 -9.35 13.34 1.82
N THR A 70 -9.87 13.87 0.72
CA THR A 70 -11.29 14.20 0.54
C THR A 70 -12.18 13.00 0.20
N GLY A 71 -11.61 11.80 0.06
CA GLY A 71 -12.36 10.56 -0.08
C GLY A 71 -11.46 9.36 -0.37
N SER A 72 -10.93 8.70 0.67
CA SER A 72 -10.26 7.40 0.49
C SER A 72 -11.32 6.33 0.26
N ASP A 73 -11.39 5.84 -0.97
CA ASP A 73 -12.31 4.77 -1.36
C ASP A 73 -11.98 3.47 -0.63
N PHE A 74 -10.70 3.22 -0.36
CA PHE A 74 -10.27 2.07 0.45
C PHE A 74 -10.86 2.16 1.85
N ALA A 75 -10.66 3.28 2.57
CA ALA A 75 -11.21 3.45 3.91
C ALA A 75 -12.74 3.33 3.94
N ARG A 76 -13.43 3.89 2.93
CA ARG A 76 -14.89 3.80 2.81
C ARG A 76 -15.38 2.36 2.63
N THR A 77 -14.64 1.54 1.87
CA THR A 77 -14.97 0.12 1.64
C THR A 77 -15.05 -0.68 2.95
N PHE A 78 -14.20 -0.33 3.92
CA PHE A 78 -14.18 -0.95 5.25
C PHE A 78 -15.04 -0.21 6.28
N GLY A 79 -15.82 0.80 5.87
CA GLY A 79 -16.66 1.61 6.76
C GLY A 79 -15.85 2.45 7.75
N TRP A 80 -14.60 2.77 7.42
CA TRP A 80 -13.72 3.54 8.28
C TRP A 80 -13.93 5.04 8.09
N THR A 81 -13.80 5.79 9.18
CA THR A 81 -13.82 7.25 9.14
C THR A 81 -12.47 7.78 8.66
N ASN A 82 -12.45 9.05 8.24
CA ASN A 82 -11.23 9.79 7.96
C ASN A 82 -10.62 10.44 9.22
N ASP A 83 -11.09 10.08 10.42
CA ASP A 83 -10.49 10.58 11.66
C ASP A 83 -9.13 9.89 11.88
N PRO A 84 -8.01 10.65 11.87
CA PRO A 84 -6.70 10.07 12.11
C PRO A 84 -6.57 9.42 13.48
N HIS A 85 -7.30 9.89 14.52
CA HIS A 85 -7.27 9.27 15.84
C HIS A 85 -7.86 7.86 15.82
N GLU A 86 -9.00 7.67 15.15
CA GLU A 86 -9.60 6.34 14.99
C GLU A 86 -8.72 5.40 14.14
N ALA A 87 -7.99 5.95 13.15
CA ALA A 87 -7.01 5.17 12.37
C ALA A 87 -5.84 4.70 13.23
N ILE A 88 -5.27 5.61 14.04
CA ILE A 88 -4.19 5.30 14.98
C ILE A 88 -4.64 4.23 15.98
N ASP A 89 -5.83 4.38 16.57
CA ASP A 89 -6.38 3.41 17.52
C ASP A 89 -6.52 2.01 16.90
N ARG A 90 -6.96 1.91 15.64
CA ARG A 90 -7.04 0.64 14.92
C ARG A 90 -5.68 0.01 14.67
N ILE A 91 -4.69 0.81 14.28
CA ILE A 91 -3.31 0.35 14.03
C ILE A 91 -2.68 -0.14 15.33
N VAL A 92 -2.81 0.62 16.43
CA VAL A 92 -2.25 0.28 17.74
C VAL A 92 -2.87 -0.99 18.32
N ARG A 93 -4.17 -1.24 18.08
CA ARG A 93 -4.81 -2.52 18.46
C ARG A 93 -4.18 -3.73 17.77
N GLY A 94 -3.54 -3.55 16.62
CA GLY A 94 -2.73 -4.60 15.96
C GLY A 94 -3.54 -5.78 15.42
N VAL A 95 -4.85 -5.62 15.22
CA VAL A 95 -5.70 -6.67 14.63
C VAL A 95 -5.42 -6.74 13.13
N LYS A 96 -4.76 -7.81 12.70
CA LYS A 96 -4.35 -8.04 11.31
C LYS A 96 -5.33 -8.97 10.61
N SER A 97 -5.61 -8.66 9.34
CA SER A 97 -6.40 -9.51 8.44
C SER A 97 -5.66 -9.66 7.11
N LYS A 98 -5.91 -10.74 6.38
CA LYS A 98 -5.39 -10.89 5.02
C LYS A 98 -6.20 -10.02 4.07
N LEU A 99 -5.52 -9.42 3.10
CA LEU A 99 -6.11 -8.63 2.03
C LEU A 99 -5.66 -9.22 0.69
N ASP A 100 -6.62 -9.48 -0.19
CA ASP A 100 -6.33 -9.92 -1.55
C ASP A 100 -5.84 -8.74 -2.39
N ILE A 101 -4.85 -8.99 -3.25
CA ILE A 101 -4.25 -8.00 -4.12
C ILE A 101 -4.50 -8.39 -5.57
N GLY A 102 -5.08 -7.48 -6.36
CA GLY A 102 -5.17 -7.64 -7.80
C GLY A 102 -3.83 -7.39 -8.46
N MET A 103 -3.49 -8.16 -9.48
CA MET A 103 -2.29 -8.00 -10.30
C MET A 103 -2.69 -7.93 -11.77
N MET A 104 -2.13 -6.96 -12.49
CA MET A 104 -2.22 -6.88 -13.94
C MET A 104 -0.83 -6.74 -14.54
N GLU A 105 -0.62 -7.27 -15.73
CA GLU A 105 0.62 -7.07 -16.49
C GLU A 105 0.50 -5.79 -17.32
N GLY A 106 1.48 -4.89 -17.16
CA GLY A 106 1.63 -3.70 -17.96
C GLY A 106 2.07 -4.01 -19.39
N PRO A 107 1.99 -3.05 -20.32
CA PRO A 107 2.44 -3.23 -21.71
C PRO A 107 3.93 -3.56 -21.85
N ASP A 108 4.72 -3.21 -20.83
CA ASP A 108 6.15 -3.48 -20.70
C ASP A 108 6.44 -4.87 -20.09
N GLY A 109 5.41 -5.64 -19.76
CA GLY A 109 5.50 -6.94 -19.10
C GLY A 109 5.75 -6.86 -17.60
N ASN A 110 5.74 -5.67 -17.00
CA ASN A 110 5.91 -5.52 -15.55
C ASN A 110 4.57 -5.65 -14.82
N PRO A 111 4.53 -6.34 -13.66
CA PRO A 111 3.31 -6.45 -12.88
C PRO A 111 3.00 -5.13 -12.15
N HIS A 112 1.73 -4.73 -12.21
CA HIS A 112 1.16 -3.63 -11.44
C HIS A 112 0.10 -4.17 -10.49
N TYR A 113 0.12 -3.70 -9.25
CA TYR A 113 -0.76 -4.19 -8.18
C TYR A 113 -1.82 -3.15 -7.81
N PHE A 114 -3.04 -3.62 -7.51
CA PHE A 114 -4.14 -2.76 -7.07
C PHE A 114 -4.93 -3.39 -5.92
N VAL A 115 -5.46 -2.52 -5.05
CA VAL A 115 -6.24 -2.92 -3.86
C VAL A 115 -7.73 -2.59 -3.95
N ASN A 116 -8.11 -1.66 -4.82
CA ASN A 116 -9.50 -1.17 -4.92
C ASN A 116 -10.16 -1.70 -6.19
N VAL A 117 -9.92 -1.02 -7.32
CA VAL A 117 -10.64 -1.24 -8.57
C VAL A 117 -9.67 -1.08 -9.74
N ALA A 118 -9.87 -1.88 -10.78
CA ALA A 118 -9.27 -1.69 -12.09
C ALA A 118 -10.40 -1.60 -13.12
N ASP A 119 -10.52 -0.45 -13.78
CA ASP A 119 -11.57 -0.18 -14.77
C ASP A 119 -10.98 0.05 -16.16
N ILE A 120 -11.64 -0.48 -17.18
CA ILE A 120 -11.28 -0.30 -18.59
C ILE A 120 -12.46 0.33 -19.32
N HIS A 121 -12.21 1.48 -19.96
CA HIS A 121 -13.22 2.20 -20.74
C HIS A 121 -12.79 2.32 -22.20
N LEU A 122 -13.75 2.15 -23.12
CA LEU A 122 -13.57 2.43 -24.55
C LEU A 122 -14.07 3.84 -24.85
N SER A 123 -13.18 4.71 -25.32
CA SER A 123 -13.54 6.03 -25.83
C SER A 123 -13.37 6.03 -27.35
N ALA A 124 -14.44 6.30 -28.10
CA ALA A 124 -14.35 6.58 -29.52
C ALA A 124 -14.08 8.07 -29.71
N LYS A 125 -12.89 8.42 -30.24
CA LYS A 125 -12.60 9.78 -30.67
C LYS A 125 -13.12 9.92 -32.11
N ALA A 126 -14.13 10.76 -32.31
CA ALA A 126 -14.62 11.14 -33.63
C ALA A 126 -13.59 11.99 -34.39
#